data_AF-W1YGZ0-F1
#
_entry.id   AF-W1YGZ0-F1
#
_cell.length_a   1.000
_cell.length_b   1.000
_cell.length_c   1.000
_cell.angle_alpha   90.00
_cell.angle_beta   90.00
_cell.angle_gamma   90.00
#
_symmetry.space_group_name_H-M   'P 1'
#
loop_
_entity.id
_entity.type
_entity.pdbx_description
1 polymer ?
#
loop_
_entity_poly.entity_id
_entity_poly.type
_entity_poly.pdbx_seq_one_letter_code
_entity_poly.pdbx_strand_id
1 'polypeptide(L)'
;VQTHLRFASNELRRAAYRQQGLWGDASLADYWQQTARAMPDKIAVVDNHGASYTYSAIDHAASCLANWMLAKGIESGDRIAFQLPGWCE
;
A
#
# COMPACT_ATOMS: atom_id res chain seq x y z
N VAL A 1 -14.05 14.73 -28.40
CA VAL A 1 -15.16 13.73 -28.26
C VAL A 1 -14.68 12.36 -27.76
N GLN A 2 -13.40 11.98 -27.90
CA GLN A 2 -12.92 10.61 -27.57
C GLN A 2 -12.59 10.37 -26.07
N THR A 3 -12.46 11.42 -25.26
CA THR A 3 -12.06 11.33 -23.85
C THR A 3 -13.17 10.79 -22.93
N HIS A 4 -14.43 11.11 -23.18
CA HIS A 4 -15.56 10.66 -22.36
C HIS A 4 -15.85 9.15 -22.47
N LEU A 5 -15.57 8.53 -23.61
CA LEU A 5 -15.82 7.09 -23.84
C LEU A 5 -14.90 6.16 -23.01
N ARG A 6 -13.70 6.63 -22.63
CA ARG A 6 -12.76 5.83 -21.81
C ARG A 6 -13.10 5.81 -20.32
N PHE A 7 -13.75 6.85 -19.81
CA PHE A 7 -14.14 6.91 -18.39
C PHE A 7 -15.41 6.09 -18.12
N ALA A 8 -16.40 6.16 -19.01
CA ALA A 8 -17.61 5.35 -18.92
C ALA A 8 -17.31 3.83 -18.95
N SER A 9 -16.36 3.39 -19.77
CA SER A 9 -15.94 1.98 -19.78
C SER A 9 -15.19 1.57 -18.50
N ASN A 10 -14.52 2.50 -17.83
CA ASN A 10 -13.88 2.25 -16.55
C ASN A 10 -14.92 2.12 -15.42
N GLU A 11 -15.95 2.97 -15.39
CA GLU A 11 -17.04 2.87 -14.40
C GLU A 11 -17.83 1.57 -14.52
N LEU A 12 -18.16 1.14 -15.74
CA LEU A 12 -18.81 -0.15 -15.98
C LEU A 12 -17.95 -1.33 -15.51
N ARG A 13 -16.63 -1.29 -15.74
CA ARG A 13 -15.70 -2.32 -15.26
C ARG A 13 -15.58 -2.32 -13.73
N ARG A 14 -15.52 -1.14 -13.10
CA ARG A 14 -15.51 -0.99 -11.64
C ARG A 14 -16.76 -1.58 -11.01
N ALA A 15 -17.93 -1.31 -11.58
CA ALA A 15 -19.20 -1.87 -11.11
C ALA A 15 -19.24 -3.39 -11.26
N ALA A 16 -18.80 -3.93 -12.41
CA ALA A 16 -18.74 -5.37 -12.64
C ALA A 16 -17.80 -6.09 -11.65
N TYR A 17 -16.60 -5.53 -11.39
CA TYR A 17 -15.66 -6.13 -10.42
C TYR A 17 -16.19 -6.11 -8.99
N ARG A 18 -16.96 -5.08 -8.60
CA ARG A 18 -17.63 -5.06 -7.29
C ARG A 18 -18.76 -6.08 -7.20
N GLN A 19 -19.61 -6.18 -8.23
CA GLN A 19 -20.70 -7.18 -8.24
C GLN A 19 -20.19 -8.62 -8.20
N GLN A 20 -19.04 -8.90 -8.84
CA GLN A 20 -18.39 -10.20 -8.80
C GLN A 20 -17.62 -10.47 -7.49
N GLY A 21 -17.57 -9.50 -6.56
CA GLY A 21 -16.84 -9.62 -5.31
C GLY A 21 -15.31 -9.60 -5.46
N LEU A 22 -14.80 -9.26 -6.66
CA LEU A 22 -13.36 -9.20 -6.93
C LEU A 22 -12.73 -7.95 -6.29
N TRP A 23 -13.49 -6.85 -6.20
CA TRP A 23 -13.06 -5.60 -5.57
C TRP A 23 -13.93 -5.33 -4.34
N GLY A 24 -13.34 -5.51 -3.15
CA GLY A 24 -13.93 -5.08 -1.89
C GLY A 24 -13.69 -3.60 -1.58
N ASP A 25 -14.16 -3.16 -0.42
CA ASP A 25 -14.00 -1.78 0.05
C ASP A 25 -12.73 -1.58 0.90
N ALA A 26 -12.09 -2.67 1.33
CA ALA A 26 -10.84 -2.62 2.07
C ALA A 26 -9.68 -2.23 1.14
N SER A 27 -8.88 -1.26 1.60
CA SER A 27 -7.63 -0.88 0.98
C SER A 27 -6.52 -1.89 1.28
N LEU A 28 -5.41 -1.83 0.54
CA LEU A 28 -4.22 -2.62 0.85
C LEU A 28 -3.68 -2.30 2.26
N ALA A 29 -3.78 -1.03 2.68
CA ALA A 29 -3.38 -0.60 4.02
C ALA A 29 -4.26 -1.24 5.11
N ASP A 30 -5.55 -1.44 4.85
CA ASP A 30 -6.45 -2.11 5.82
C ASP A 30 -6.05 -3.57 6.04
N TYR A 31 -5.76 -4.31 4.96
CA TYR A 31 -5.28 -5.69 5.06
C TYR A 31 -3.92 -5.78 5.75
N TRP A 32 -3.02 -4.84 5.48
CA TRP A 32 -1.74 -4.74 6.16
C TRP A 32 -1.94 -4.53 7.67
N GLN A 33 -2.72 -3.51 8.05
CA GLN A 33 -3.02 -3.19 9.45
C GLN A 33 -3.69 -4.36 10.18
N GLN A 34 -4.61 -5.05 9.52
CA GLN A 34 -5.25 -6.25 10.08
C GLN A 34 -4.20 -7.33 10.40
N THR A 35 -3.28 -7.59 9.47
CA THR A 35 -2.24 -8.62 9.63
C THR A 35 -1.22 -8.20 10.70
N ALA A 36 -0.78 -6.94 10.67
CA ALA A 36 0.20 -6.43 11.62
C ALA A 36 -0.30 -6.44 13.06
N ARG A 37 -1.59 -6.22 13.28
CA ARG A 37 -2.23 -6.35 14.60
C ARG A 37 -2.45 -7.80 15.02
N ALA A 38 -2.79 -8.67 14.08
CA ALA A 38 -3.06 -10.08 14.38
C ALA A 38 -1.78 -10.88 14.65
N MET A 39 -0.66 -10.52 14.02
CA MET A 39 0.60 -11.26 14.07
C MET A 39 1.81 -10.33 14.22
N PRO A 40 1.88 -9.48 15.26
CA PRO A 40 2.89 -8.42 15.37
C PRO A 40 4.32 -8.96 15.40
N ASP A 41 4.55 -10.09 16.06
CA ASP A 41 5.89 -10.67 16.27
C ASP A 41 6.32 -11.62 15.13
N LYS A 42 5.45 -11.86 14.15
CA LYS A 42 5.77 -12.72 13.01
C LYS A 42 6.69 -11.97 12.04
N ILE A 43 7.72 -12.66 11.54
CA ILE A 43 8.60 -12.13 10.50
C ILE A 43 7.79 -11.90 9.21
N ALA A 44 7.78 -10.65 8.75
CA ALA A 44 7.11 -10.22 7.52
C ALA A 44 8.09 -10.17 6.34
N VAL A 45 9.32 -9.75 6.59
CA VAL A 45 10.36 -9.60 5.56
C VAL A 45 11.67 -10.16 6.08
N VAL A 46 12.38 -10.85 5.18
CA VAL A 46 13.77 -11.28 5.34
C VAL A 46 14.49 -10.85 4.07
N ASP A 47 15.61 -10.15 4.22
CA ASP A 47 16.45 -9.80 3.08
C ASP A 47 17.62 -10.77 2.90
N ASN A 48 18.30 -10.64 1.75
CA ASN A 48 19.46 -11.46 1.43
C ASN A 48 20.76 -11.00 2.12
N HIS A 49 20.70 -9.93 2.93
CA HIS A 49 21.83 -9.35 3.66
C HIS A 49 21.78 -9.67 5.16
N GLY A 50 20.76 -10.42 5.61
CA GLY A 50 20.60 -10.89 6.98
C GLY A 50 19.67 -10.05 7.85
N ALA A 51 19.07 -8.97 7.32
CA ALA A 51 18.03 -8.23 8.03
C ALA A 51 16.72 -9.02 8.01
N SER A 52 16.01 -8.97 9.13
CA SER A 52 14.66 -9.51 9.24
C SER A 52 13.81 -8.57 10.05
N TYR A 53 12.57 -8.39 9.63
CA TYR A 53 11.64 -7.47 10.28
C TYR A 53 10.33 -8.19 10.59
N THR A 54 9.85 -7.99 11.81
CA THR A 54 8.49 -8.39 12.19
C THR A 54 7.46 -7.46 11.55
N TYR A 55 6.19 -7.88 11.50
CA TYR A 55 5.11 -7.00 11.05
C TYR A 55 5.06 -5.69 11.86
N SER A 56 5.22 -5.76 13.18
CA SER A 56 5.22 -4.57 14.04
C SER A 56 6.39 -3.62 13.74
N ALA A 57 7.59 -4.16 13.46
CA ALA A 57 8.76 -3.35 13.15
C ALA A 57 8.60 -2.60 11.81
N ILE A 58 8.12 -3.28 10.77
CA ILE A 58 7.86 -2.63 9.48
C ILE A 58 6.75 -1.60 9.60
N ASP A 59 5.66 -1.91 10.32
CA ASP A 59 4.55 -0.99 10.49
C ASP A 59 4.97 0.31 11.19
N HIS A 60 5.82 0.18 12.21
CA HIS A 60 6.43 1.32 12.88
C HIS A 60 7.35 2.12 11.95
N ALA A 61 8.23 1.46 11.20
CA ALA A 61 9.13 2.13 10.25
C ALA A 61 8.36 2.88 9.14
N ALA A 62 7.31 2.25 8.59
CA ALA A 62 6.42 2.85 7.61
C ALA A 62 5.70 4.08 8.19
N SER A 63 5.25 4.01 9.45
CA SER A 63 4.61 5.14 10.15
C SER A 63 5.58 6.31 10.35
N CYS A 64 6.83 6.04 10.73
CA CYS A 64 7.87 7.06 10.83
C CYS A 64 8.14 7.74 9.49
N LEU A 65 8.26 6.96 8.40
CA LEU A 65 8.46 7.48 7.05
C LEU A 65 7.28 8.36 6.60
N ALA A 66 6.05 7.89 6.83
CA ALA A 66 4.84 8.66 6.50
C ALA A 66 4.79 9.99 7.25
N ASN A 67 5.12 10.00 8.55
CA ASN A 67 5.15 11.22 9.35
C ASN A 67 6.25 12.18 8.87
N TRP A 68 7.41 11.67 8.47
CA TRP A 68 8.46 12.47 7.86
C TRP A 68 8.03 13.07 6.51
N MET A 69 7.33 12.31 5.67
CA MET A 69 6.79 12.80 4.39
C MET A 69 5.80 13.95 4.61
N LEU A 70 4.88 13.80 5.56
CA LEU A 70 3.97 14.89 5.96
C LEU A 70 4.73 16.13 6.42
N ALA A 71 5.78 15.96 7.22
CA ALA A 71 6.63 17.07 7.66
C ALA A 71 7.42 17.74 6.52
N LYS A 72 7.57 17.06 5.36
CA LYS A 72 8.14 17.62 4.13
C LYS A 72 7.10 18.26 3.20
N GLY A 73 5.83 18.32 3.62
CA GLY A 73 4.74 18.92 2.85
C GLY A 73 4.20 18.02 1.75
N ILE A 74 4.46 16.72 1.81
CA ILE A 74 3.85 15.73 0.92
C ILE A 74 2.43 15.45 1.42
N GLU A 75 1.46 15.50 0.51
CA GLU A 75 0.04 15.37 0.83
C GLU A 75 -0.64 14.21 0.09
N SER A 76 -1.86 13.89 0.51
CA SER A 76 -2.67 12.88 -0.14
C SER A 76 -2.94 13.25 -1.60
N GLY A 77 -2.57 12.35 -2.51
CA GLY A 77 -2.71 12.55 -3.97
C GLY A 77 -1.40 12.92 -4.66
N ASP A 78 -0.36 13.24 -3.90
CA ASP A 78 0.98 13.42 -4.45
C ASP A 78 1.55 12.12 -5.02
N ARG A 79 2.39 12.26 -6.03
CA ARG A 79 3.03 11.14 -6.73
C ARG A 79 4.51 11.13 -6.40
N ILE A 80 4.95 10.08 -5.74
CA ILE A 80 6.34 9.89 -5.33
C ILE A 80 6.94 8.75 -6.17
N ALA A 81 8.10 8.99 -6.77
CA ALA A 81 8.87 7.94 -7.44
C ALA A 81 9.85 7.31 -6.45
N PHE A 82 9.89 5.98 -6.40
CA PHE A 82 10.86 5.21 -5.62
C PHE A 82 11.77 4.43 -6.57
N GLN A 83 13.07 4.49 -6.32
CA GLN A 83 14.04 3.59 -6.91
C GLN A 83 14.79 2.95 -5.76
N LEU A 84 14.41 1.71 -5.45
CA LEU A 84 14.99 0.95 -4.35
C LEU A 84 15.79 -0.22 -4.93
N PRO A 85 16.91 -0.58 -4.29
CA PRO A 85 17.62 -1.82 -4.58
C PRO A 85 16.79 -3.05 -4.10
N GLY A 86 17.24 -4.26 -4.44
CA GLY A 86 16.52 -5.50 -4.09
C GLY A 86 16.59 -5.93 -2.62
N TRP A 87 17.06 -5.06 -1.72
CA TRP A 87 17.19 -5.31 -0.29
C TRP A 87 16.31 -4.34 0.51
N CYS A 88 16.19 -4.57 1.82
CA CYS A 88 15.39 -3.72 2.68
C CYS A 88 16.14 -2.42 3.02
N GLU A 89 15.49 -1.27 2.76
CA GLU A 89 15.90 0.05 3.28
C GLU A 89 15.14 0.43 4.55
#